data_AF-A0A3C0NFR1-F1
#
_entry.id   AF-A0A3C0NFR1-F1
#
_cell.length_a   1.000
_cell.length_b   1.000
_cell.length_c   1.000
_cell.angle_alpha   90.00
_cell.angle_beta   90.00
_cell.angle_gamma   90.00
#
_symmetry.space_group_name_H-M   'P 1'
#
loop_
_entity.id
_entity.type
_entity.pdbx_description
1 polymer ?
#
loop_
_entity_poly.entity_id
_entity_poly.type
_entity_poly.pdbx_seq_one_letter_code
_entity_poly.pdbx_strand_id
1 'polypeptide(L)'
;VGSRESGVGIKEDGEIHKRGDTEQFTLSPQTKSLVKTQNFSSLTGDIWASEVDAVVIPATACGGSAVLSLSQSQAQIIAVEENQTSMQVPPEVLGIKAIRVHSYLEALGVLVAHRAGISAGSLSPSLSSLHRLFVSGKTAP
;
A
#
# COMPACT_ATOMS: atom_id res chain seq x y z
N VAL A 1 -29.48 -4.79 -74.40
CA VAL A 1 -28.81 -5.90 -75.09
C VAL A 1 -27.95 -6.62 -74.07
N GLY A 2 -28.13 -7.95 -73.93
CA GLY A 2 -27.30 -8.93 -73.17
C GLY A 2 -27.11 -8.72 -71.66
N SER A 3 -27.34 -9.67 -70.75
CA SER A 3 -27.73 -11.07 -70.84
C SER A 3 -28.30 -11.50 -69.47
N ARG A 4 -29.41 -12.22 -69.50
CA ARG A 4 -29.93 -13.04 -68.39
C ARG A 4 -29.56 -14.48 -68.71
N GLU A 5 -29.18 -15.26 -67.70
CA GLU A 5 -29.35 -16.72 -67.55
C GLU A 5 -28.66 -17.08 -66.22
N SER A 6 -29.18 -17.92 -65.33
CA SER A 6 -30.27 -18.89 -65.38
C SER A 6 -30.60 -19.34 -63.95
N GLY A 7 -31.74 -20.02 -63.75
CA GLY A 7 -31.89 -20.97 -62.64
C GLY A 7 -33.03 -20.67 -61.67
N VAL A 8 -34.21 -21.23 -61.99
CA VAL A 8 -35.32 -21.49 -61.07
C VAL A 8 -35.02 -22.74 -60.24
N GLY A 9 -35.40 -22.76 -58.95
CA GLY A 9 -35.36 -23.94 -58.08
C GLY A 9 -36.01 -23.71 -56.71
N ILE A 10 -37.35 -23.74 -56.67
CA ILE A 10 -38.30 -24.22 -55.62
C ILE A 10 -37.71 -24.48 -54.21
N LYS A 11 -38.18 -23.86 -53.10
CA LYS A 11 -39.32 -24.29 -52.22
C LYS A 11 -39.37 -23.34 -50.99
N GLU A 12 -40.54 -22.79 -50.61
CA GLU A 12 -41.32 -23.19 -49.39
C GLU A 12 -40.44 -23.03 -48.12
N ASP A 13 -40.58 -22.04 -47.22
CA ASP A 13 -41.74 -21.71 -46.37
C ASP A 13 -41.58 -20.32 -45.68
N GLY A 14 -42.70 -19.74 -45.23
CA GLY A 14 -42.79 -18.46 -44.51
C GLY A 14 -41.93 -18.37 -43.23
N GLU A 15 -41.62 -17.18 -42.70
CA GLU A 15 -42.60 -16.40 -41.94
C GLU A 15 -42.20 -14.91 -41.79
N ILE A 16 -43.22 -14.11 -42.10
CA ILE A 16 -43.57 -12.70 -41.88
C ILE A 16 -42.77 -11.88 -40.83
N HIS A 17 -42.34 -10.71 -41.32
CA HIS A 17 -41.90 -9.47 -40.66
C HIS A 17 -42.81 -8.96 -39.53
N LYS A 18 -42.25 -8.30 -38.49
CA LYS A 18 -42.68 -6.94 -38.04
C LYS A 18 -41.61 -6.18 -37.23
N ARG A 19 -41.31 -5.01 -37.79
CA ARG A 19 -40.63 -3.81 -37.27
C ARG A 19 -41.23 -3.29 -35.96
N GLY A 20 -40.38 -2.83 -35.05
CA GLY A 20 -40.76 -2.07 -33.86
C GLY A 20 -39.53 -1.50 -33.19
N ASP A 21 -39.21 -0.25 -33.49
CA ASP A 21 -38.12 0.51 -32.90
C ASP A 21 -38.38 0.72 -31.40
N THR A 22 -37.41 0.37 -30.55
CA THR A 22 -37.31 0.89 -29.19
C THR A 22 -35.84 1.13 -28.93
N GLU A 23 -35.45 2.41 -28.91
CA GLU A 23 -34.13 2.82 -28.46
C GLU A 23 -33.91 2.37 -27.01
N GLN A 24 -33.09 1.35 -26.84
CA GLN A 24 -32.52 1.00 -25.55
C GLN A 24 -31.11 1.58 -25.51
N PHE A 25 -31.00 2.74 -24.84
CA PHE A 25 -29.75 3.36 -24.43
C PHE A 25 -29.01 2.39 -23.48
N THR A 26 -28.27 1.44 -24.04
CA THR A 26 -27.49 0.49 -23.24
C THR A 26 -26.11 1.08 -23.03
N LEU A 27 -25.90 1.52 -21.79
CA LEU A 27 -24.62 1.94 -21.22
C LEU A 27 -23.49 1.02 -21.69
N SER A 28 -22.46 1.61 -22.30
CA SER A 28 -21.26 0.91 -22.73
C SER A 28 -20.71 0.05 -21.58
N PRO A 29 -20.47 -1.25 -21.79
CA PRO A 29 -19.85 -2.08 -20.77
C PRO A 29 -18.39 -1.67 -20.67
N GLN A 30 -18.11 -0.93 -19.60
CA GLN A 30 -16.89 -0.95 -18.80
C GLN A 30 -15.58 -1.07 -19.56
N THR A 31 -14.83 0.03 -19.59
CA THR A 31 -13.39 0.02 -19.84
C THR A 31 -12.72 -0.96 -18.87
N LYS A 32 -12.51 -2.19 -19.33
CA LYS A 32 -11.65 -3.16 -18.65
C LYS A 32 -10.25 -2.58 -18.71
N SER A 33 -9.80 -1.95 -17.62
CA SER A 33 -8.40 -1.63 -17.44
C SER A 33 -7.64 -2.94 -17.61
N LEU A 34 -6.85 -3.04 -18.68
CA LEU A 34 -6.02 -4.19 -18.97
C LEU A 34 -4.84 -4.14 -17.99
N VAL A 35 -5.08 -4.51 -16.74
CA VAL A 35 -4.00 -4.78 -15.79
C VAL A 35 -3.32 -6.04 -16.29
N LYS A 36 -2.20 -5.86 -16.99
CA LYS A 36 -1.33 -6.97 -17.40
C LYS A 36 -0.81 -7.62 -16.11
N THR A 37 -1.49 -8.67 -15.66
CA THR A 37 -1.07 -9.47 -14.52
C THR A 37 0.18 -10.21 -14.97
N GLN A 38 1.33 -9.63 -14.65
CA GLN A 38 2.59 -10.30 -14.83
C GLN A 38 2.63 -11.44 -13.81
N ASN A 39 2.67 -12.68 -14.30
CA ASN A 39 2.89 -13.84 -13.46
C ASN A 39 4.35 -13.81 -13.02
N PHE A 40 4.61 -13.22 -11.85
CA PHE A 40 5.91 -13.33 -11.20
C PHE A 40 5.99 -14.70 -10.55
N SER A 41 6.86 -15.58 -11.07
CA SER A 41 7.22 -16.81 -10.36
C SER A 41 8.06 -16.43 -9.15
N SER A 42 7.64 -16.81 -7.96
CA SER A 42 8.42 -16.57 -6.74
C SER A 42 9.77 -17.25 -6.82
N LEU A 43 10.84 -16.53 -6.51
CA LEU A 43 12.19 -17.04 -6.40
C LEU A 43 12.48 -17.46 -4.96
N THR A 44 13.45 -18.35 -4.79
CA THR A 44 13.97 -18.69 -3.45
C THR A 44 14.56 -17.45 -2.80
N GLY A 45 14.01 -17.04 -1.66
CA GLY A 45 14.43 -15.83 -0.94
C GLY A 45 13.52 -14.61 -1.15
N ASP A 46 12.46 -14.73 -1.95
CA ASP A 46 11.41 -13.71 -2.00
C ASP A 46 10.74 -13.57 -0.63
N ILE A 47 10.46 -12.32 -0.24
CA ILE A 47 9.83 -11.98 1.03
C ILE A 47 8.32 -11.83 0.82
N TRP A 48 7.54 -12.59 1.58
CA TRP A 48 6.09 -12.50 1.60
C TRP A 48 5.62 -11.50 2.66
N ALA A 49 4.42 -10.93 2.47
CA ALA A 49 3.86 -9.97 3.42
C ALA A 49 3.69 -10.54 4.84
N SER A 50 3.48 -11.85 4.96
CA SER A 50 3.39 -12.56 6.26
C SER A 50 4.74 -12.72 6.97
N GLU A 51 5.85 -12.49 6.28
CA GLU A 51 7.21 -12.57 6.82
C GLU A 51 7.76 -11.19 7.23
N VAL A 52 6.95 -10.14 7.09
CA VAL A 52 7.32 -8.77 7.44
C VAL A 52 6.74 -8.43 8.82
N ASP A 53 7.61 -8.36 9.83
CA ASP A 53 7.22 -7.96 11.19
C ASP A 53 7.03 -6.45 11.35
N ALA A 54 7.76 -5.64 10.59
CA ALA A 54 7.72 -4.18 10.69
C ALA A 54 8.14 -3.48 9.39
N VAL A 55 7.67 -2.25 9.20
CA VAL A 55 8.01 -1.38 8.08
C VAL A 55 8.44 -0.01 8.60
N VAL A 56 9.63 0.44 8.23
CA VAL A 56 10.13 1.80 8.54
C VAL A 56 9.97 2.68 7.31
N ILE A 57 9.23 3.77 7.44
CA ILE A 57 8.93 4.69 6.34
C ILE A 57 9.05 6.15 6.78
N PRO A 58 9.34 7.08 5.85
CA PRO A 58 9.17 8.50 6.11
C PRO A 58 7.72 8.79 6.55
N ALA A 59 7.55 9.64 7.56
CA ALA A 59 6.24 9.93 8.13
C ALA A 59 5.30 10.66 7.16
N THR A 60 5.82 11.19 6.06
CA THR A 60 5.05 11.84 4.99
C THR A 60 4.81 10.93 3.78
N ALA A 61 5.21 9.66 3.87
CA ALA A 61 5.20 8.72 2.76
C ALA A 61 4.25 7.52 2.95
N CYS A 62 3.16 7.68 3.71
CA CYS A 62 2.29 6.55 4.08
C CYS A 62 1.29 6.10 2.99
N GLY A 63 1.17 6.85 1.88
CA GLY A 63 0.20 6.58 0.80
C GLY A 63 0.60 5.49 -0.21
N GLY A 64 1.76 4.84 -0.05
CA GLY A 64 2.20 3.78 -0.96
C GLY A 64 1.36 2.51 -0.82
N SER A 65 1.10 1.80 -1.92
CA SER A 65 0.30 0.55 -1.93
C SER A 65 0.86 -0.53 -1.01
N ALA A 66 2.19 -0.65 -0.92
CA ALA A 66 2.84 -1.58 -0.02
C ALA A 66 2.56 -1.25 1.46
N VAL A 67 2.65 0.03 1.83
CA VAL A 67 2.36 0.50 3.20
C VAL A 67 0.89 0.32 3.53
N LEU A 68 -0.01 0.69 2.62
CA LEU A 68 -1.45 0.50 2.79
C LEU A 68 -1.78 -0.98 3.00
N SER A 69 -1.23 -1.88 2.18
CA SER A 69 -1.44 -3.33 2.31
C SER A 69 -0.88 -3.87 3.63
N LEU A 70 0.36 -3.53 3.97
CA LEU A 70 1.02 -3.99 5.21
C LEU A 70 0.40 -3.40 6.48
N SER A 71 -0.19 -2.20 6.41
CA SER A 71 -0.90 -1.60 7.55
C SER A 71 -2.13 -2.40 8.01
N GLN A 72 -2.65 -3.27 7.13
CA GLN A 72 -3.77 -4.16 7.41
C GLN A 72 -3.30 -5.56 7.87
N SER A 73 -1.99 -5.80 7.92
CA SER A 73 -1.40 -7.04 8.44
C SER A 73 -0.93 -6.87 9.90
N GLN A 74 -0.19 -7.84 10.41
CA GLN A 74 0.44 -7.75 11.74
C GLN A 74 1.70 -6.88 11.75
N ALA A 75 2.15 -6.38 10.60
CA ALA A 75 3.36 -5.59 10.48
C ALA A 75 3.25 -4.26 11.25
N GLN A 76 4.24 -3.96 12.07
CA GLN A 76 4.31 -2.69 12.79
C GLN A 76 4.80 -1.57 11.89
N ILE A 77 3.99 -0.53 11.69
CA ILE A 77 4.38 0.65 10.92
C ILE A 77 5.14 1.64 11.83
N ILE A 78 6.35 2.01 11.41
CA ILE A 78 7.20 2.99 12.10
C ILE A 78 7.42 4.17 11.16
N ALA A 79 6.88 5.33 11.53
CA ALA A 79 6.88 6.56 10.74
C ALA A 79 7.95 7.52 11.26
N VAL A 80 8.97 7.81 10.43
CA VAL A 80 10.14 8.63 10.79
C VAL A 80 9.95 10.07 10.34
N GLU A 81 10.00 11.02 11.27
CA GLU A 81 9.67 12.43 11.02
C GLU A 81 10.79 13.24 10.37
N GLU A 82 12.06 12.92 10.66
CA GLU A 82 13.20 13.68 10.12
C GLU A 82 13.34 13.57 8.60
N ASN A 83 12.78 12.51 8.00
CA ASN A 83 12.81 12.29 6.56
C ASN A 83 11.53 12.79 5.91
N GLN A 84 11.61 13.94 5.25
CA GLN A 84 10.49 14.57 4.57
C GLN A 84 10.47 14.21 3.09
N THR A 85 9.26 14.06 2.53
CA THR A 85 9.07 13.68 1.12
C THR A 85 8.04 14.57 0.44
N SER A 86 8.03 14.64 -0.90
CA SER A 86 7.05 15.45 -1.63
C SER A 86 5.61 14.94 -1.52
N MET A 87 5.39 13.69 -1.12
CA MET A 87 4.05 13.08 -1.09
C MET A 87 3.16 13.71 -0.01
N GLN A 88 3.71 14.09 1.15
CA GLN A 88 2.98 14.76 2.24
C GLN A 88 1.71 14.03 2.70
N VAL A 89 1.75 12.69 2.73
CA VAL A 89 0.64 11.85 3.23
C VAL A 89 1.05 11.20 4.55
N PRO A 90 0.60 11.76 5.70
CA PRO A 90 0.89 11.20 7.01
C PRO A 90 -0.05 10.04 7.37
N PRO A 91 0.33 9.17 8.32
CA PRO A 91 -0.43 7.94 8.62
C PRO A 91 -1.84 8.23 9.17
N GLU A 92 -2.03 9.35 9.87
CA GLU A 92 -3.29 9.72 10.52
C GLU A 92 -4.41 10.00 9.49
N VAL A 93 -4.06 10.59 8.35
CA VAL A 93 -5.01 10.86 7.26
C VAL A 93 -5.55 9.57 6.63
N LEU A 94 -4.79 8.48 6.74
CA LEU A 94 -5.12 7.17 6.20
C LEU A 94 -5.70 6.21 7.25
N GLY A 95 -5.80 6.63 8.51
CA GLY A 95 -6.21 5.76 9.62
C GLY A 95 -5.21 4.64 9.94
N ILE A 96 -3.94 4.81 9.56
CA ILE A 96 -2.88 3.83 9.83
C ILE A 96 -2.38 3.98 11.26
N LYS A 97 -2.37 2.89 12.02
CA LYS A 97 -1.74 2.84 13.35
C LYS A 97 -0.22 2.74 13.18
N ALA A 98 0.47 3.88 13.31
CA ALA A 98 1.92 3.96 13.23
C ALA A 98 2.54 4.42 14.56
N ILE A 99 3.74 3.91 14.85
CA ILE A 99 4.63 4.48 15.87
C ILE A 99 5.42 5.61 15.21
N ARG A 100 5.24 6.83 15.68
CA ARG A 100 6.03 7.97 15.22
C ARG A 100 7.34 8.04 15.98
N VAL A 101 8.42 8.27 15.25
CA VAL A 101 9.76 8.48 15.80
C VAL A 101 10.40 9.66 15.10
N HIS A 102 11.25 10.40 15.79
CA HIS A 102 11.91 11.55 15.20
C HIS A 102 12.95 11.10 14.18
N SER A 103 13.79 10.13 14.55
CA SER A 103 14.95 9.72 13.75
C SER A 103 14.98 8.23 13.41
N TYR A 104 15.79 7.87 12.41
CA TYR A 104 16.04 6.45 12.11
C TYR A 104 16.77 5.70 13.24
N LEU A 105 17.54 6.41 14.08
CA LEU A 105 18.13 5.80 15.28
C LEU A 105 17.06 5.41 16.30
N GLU A 106 16.03 6.25 16.47
CA GLU A 106 14.87 5.89 17.28
C GLU A 106 14.08 4.73 16.65
N ALA A 107 13.93 4.73 15.32
CA ALA A 107 13.30 3.61 14.61
C ALA A 107 14.02 2.28 14.88
N LEU A 108 15.35 2.27 14.89
CA LEU A 108 16.16 1.12 15.27
C LEU A 108 15.86 0.69 16.71
N GLY A 109 15.79 1.63 17.66
CA GLY A 109 15.39 1.33 19.04
C GLY A 109 14.03 0.65 19.12
N VAL A 110 13.04 1.16 18.40
CA VAL A 110 11.70 0.57 18.31
C VAL A 110 11.74 -0.84 17.72
N LEU A 111 12.52 -1.08 16.67
CA LEU A 111 12.69 -2.42 16.08
C LEU A 111 13.30 -3.41 17.08
N VAL A 112 14.34 -3.00 17.81
CA VAL A 112 14.97 -3.84 18.83
C VAL A 112 14.00 -4.15 19.97
N ALA A 113 13.26 -3.14 20.45
CA ALA A 113 12.25 -3.33 21.49
C ALA A 113 11.14 -4.29 21.02
N HIS A 114 10.63 -4.11 19.80
CA HIS A 114 9.61 -4.99 19.22
C HIS A 114 10.11 -6.44 19.14
N ARG A 115 11.31 -6.67 18.62
CA ARG A 115 11.92 -8.02 18.57
C ARG A 115 12.15 -8.63 19.95
N ALA A 116 12.41 -7.82 20.97
CA ALA A 116 12.61 -8.27 22.35
C ALA A 116 11.31 -8.44 23.14
N GLY A 117 10.14 -8.15 22.56
CA GLY A 117 8.86 -8.15 23.27
C GLY A 117 8.72 -7.03 24.31
N ILE A 118 9.49 -5.96 24.17
CA ILE A 118 9.50 -4.80 25.06
C ILE A 118 8.59 -3.71 24.47
N SER A 119 7.77 -3.08 25.30
CA SER A 119 6.97 -1.93 24.89
C SER A 119 7.85 -0.78 24.40
N ALA A 120 7.54 -0.21 23.23
CA ALA A 120 8.27 0.95 22.71
C ALA A 120 8.25 2.14 23.68
N GLY A 121 7.19 2.29 24.49
CA GLY A 121 7.10 3.34 25.51
C GLY A 121 8.15 3.23 26.62
N SER A 122 8.81 2.07 26.78
CA SER A 122 9.91 1.90 27.72
C SER A 122 11.20 2.62 27.27
N LEU A 123 11.30 3.02 26.00
CA LEU A 123 12.46 3.74 25.45
C LEU A 123 12.42 5.25 25.73
N SER A 124 11.28 5.77 26.21
CA SER A 124 11.08 7.19 26.52
C SER A 124 10.73 7.39 28.01
N PRO A 125 11.61 7.00 28.95
CA PRO A 125 11.35 7.20 30.37
C PRO A 125 11.34 8.69 30.70
N SER A 126 10.40 9.10 31.56
CA SER A 126 10.36 10.46 32.11
C SER A 126 11.45 10.63 33.17
N LEU A 127 12.67 10.96 32.73
CA LEU A 127 13.83 11.19 33.60
C LEU A 127 14.16 12.68 33.67
N SER A 128 14.62 13.12 34.85
CA SER A 128 15.19 14.46 34.98
C SER A 128 16.50 14.56 34.19
N SER A 129 16.78 15.73 33.62
CA SER A 129 18.06 15.98 32.92
C SER A 129 19.23 15.69 33.85
N LEU A 130 20.26 15.02 33.31
CA LEU A 130 21.46 14.68 34.08
C LEU A 130 22.18 15.97 34.51
N HIS A 131 22.30 16.17 35.82
CA HIS A 131 23.07 17.27 36.37
C HIS A 131 24.52 16.85 36.57
N ARG A 132 25.46 17.67 36.11
CA ARG A 132 26.89 17.42 36.34
C ARG A 132 27.16 17.53 37.85
N LEU A 133 27.71 16.47 38.43
CA LEU A 133 28.25 16.52 39.78
C LEU A 133 29.69 17.06 39.70
N PHE A 134 29.95 18.18 40.37
CA PHE A 134 31.31 18.66 40.57
C PHE A 134 31.86 18.04 41.84
N VAL A 135 32.92 17.24 41.72
CA VAL A 135 33.70 16.78 42.86
C VAL A 135 34.74 17.84 43.16
N SER A 136 34.60 18.54 44.28
CA SER A 136 35.62 19.47 44.76
C SER A 136 36.73 18.66 45.42
N GLY A 137 37.86 18.52 44.71
CA GLY A 137 39.05 17.89 45.27
C GLY A 137 39.63 18.77 46.38
N LYS A 138 39.56 18.29 47.62
CA LYS A 138 40.35 18.85 48.72
C LYS A 138 41.82 18.57 48.42
N THR A 139 42.57 19.57 47.97
CA THR A 139 44.03 19.54 47.98
C THR A 139 44.47 19.57 49.45
N ALA A 140 44.91 18.42 49.96
CA ALA A 140 45.58 18.33 51.26
C ALA A 140 47.01 18.92 51.16
N PRO A 141 47.52 19.52 52.25
CA PRO A 141 48.75 20.32 52.26
C PRO A 141 50.04 19.52 52.05
#